data_AF-L9ZND8-F1
#
_entry.id   AF-L9ZND8-F1
#
_cell.length_a   1.000
_cell.length_b   1.000
_cell.length_c   1.000
_cell.angle_alpha   90.00
_cell.angle_beta   90.00
_cell.angle_gamma   90.00
#
_symmetry.space_group_name_H-M   'P 1'
#
loop_
_entity.id
_entity.type
_entity.pdbx_description
1 polymer ?
#
loop_
_entity_poly.entity_id
_entity_poly.type
_entity_poly.pdbx_seq_one_letter_code
_entity_poly.pdbx_strand_id
1 'polypeptide(L)' 'MTVPLSERSRRCPECGAEIARRDPLVGWWLCDDCELAFDDDGERLT' A
#
# COMPACT_ATOMS: atom_id res chain seq x y z
N MET A 1 -18.20 15.74 8.23
CA MET A 1 -17.41 14.55 8.59
C MET A 1 -16.12 14.63 7.79
N THR A 2 -15.03 15.06 8.41
CA THR A 2 -13.73 15.22 7.75
C THR A 2 -13.04 13.87 7.75
N VAL A 3 -12.99 13.20 6.60
CA VAL A 3 -12.12 12.03 6.42
C VAL A 3 -10.68 12.59 6.45
N PRO A 4 -9.80 12.14 7.36
CA PRO A 4 -8.42 12.64 7.38
C PRO A 4 -7.75 12.25 6.05
N LEU A 5 -7.40 13.24 5.24
CA LEU A 5 -6.78 13.12 3.92
C LEU A 5 -5.32 12.58 3.95
N SER A 6 -4.93 11.73 4.90
CA SER A 6 -3.51 11.41 5.13
C SER A 6 -3.15 9.94 5.32
N GLU A 7 -4.11 9.02 5.22
CA GLU A 7 -3.82 7.64 4.82
C GLU A 7 -3.64 7.66 3.30
N ARG A 8 -2.47 8.09 2.83
CA ARG A 8 -2.17 8.21 1.39
C ARG A 8 -2.37 6.84 0.73
N SER A 9 -3.51 6.65 0.05
CA SER A 9 -3.71 5.53 -0.86
C SER A 9 -2.50 5.45 -1.77
N ARG A 10 -1.70 4.39 -1.62
CA ARG A 10 -0.45 4.22 -2.34
C ARG A 10 -0.75 3.36 -3.56
N ARG A 11 -0.21 3.68 -4.73
CA ARG A 11 -0.43 2.85 -5.92
C ARG A 11 0.66 1.79 -6.02
N CYS A 12 0.27 0.56 -6.30
CA CYS A 12 1.20 -0.51 -6.60
C CYS A 12 2.08 -0.12 -7.80
N PRO A 13 3.42 -0.18 -7.71
CA PRO A 13 4.29 0.16 -8.82
C PRO A 13 4.22 -0.83 -9.99
N GLU A 14 3.82 -2.08 -9.73
CA GLU A 14 3.74 -3.13 -10.76
C GLU A 14 2.44 -3.04 -11.57
N CYS A 15 1.29 -3.08 -10.91
CA CYS A 15 -0.02 -3.11 -11.55
C CYS A 15 -0.73 -1.73 -11.59
N GLY A 16 -0.24 -0.73 -10.85
CA GLY A 16 -0.89 0.59 -10.75
C GLY A 16 -2.17 0.62 -9.92
N ALA A 17 -2.53 -0.51 -9.30
CA ALA A 17 -3.70 -0.67 -8.44
C ALA A 17 -3.59 0.18 -7.16
N GLU A 18 -4.72 0.65 -6.65
CA GLU A 18 -4.75 1.44 -5.41
C GLU A 18 -4.65 0.52 -4.18
N ILE A 19 -3.61 0.70 -3.38
CA ILE A 19 -3.42 0.06 -2.08
C ILE A 19 -4.03 0.97 -1.03
N ALA A 20 -5.27 0.66 -0.64
CA ALA A 20 -6.06 1.48 0.28
C ALA A 20 -5.58 1.39 1.74
N ARG A 21 -4.73 0.40 2.09
CA ARG A 21 -4.37 0.15 3.49
C ARG A 21 -2.93 -0.34 3.64
N ARG A 22 -2.18 0.31 4.54
CA ARG A 22 -0.93 -0.22 5.08
C ARG A 22 -1.26 -1.26 6.15
N ASP A 23 -0.60 -2.41 6.10
CA ASP A 23 -0.83 -3.43 7.12
C ASP A 23 -0.21 -2.97 8.45
N PRO A 24 -1.00 -2.78 9.52
CA PRO A 24 -0.51 -2.21 10.77
C PRO A 24 0.37 -3.18 11.57
N LEU A 25 0.30 -4.48 11.28
CA LEU A 25 1.06 -5.50 12.00
C LEU A 25 2.52 -5.54 11.57
N VAL A 26 2.75 -5.26 10.28
CA VAL A 26 4.04 -5.47 9.62
C VAL A 26 4.60 -4.19 8.99
N GLY A 27 3.78 -3.14 8.85
CA GLY A 27 4.21 -1.81 8.41
C GLY A 27 4.42 -1.69 6.90
N TRP A 28 4.12 -2.72 6.12
CA TRP A 28 4.22 -2.73 4.66
C TRP A 28 2.85 -2.68 3.97
N TRP A 29 2.87 -2.33 2.69
CA TRP A 29 1.71 -2.16 1.83
C TRP A 29 1.49 -3.44 1.02
N LEU A 30 0.33 -4.08 1.17
CA LEU A 30 -0.02 -5.26 0.37
C LEU A 30 -0.92 -4.85 -0.79
N CYS A 31 -0.51 -5.12 -2.02
CA CYS A 31 -1.40 -5.02 -3.17
C CYS A 31 -2.30 -6.26 -3.23
N ASP A 32 -3.62 -6.08 -3.24
CA ASP A 32 -4.60 -7.17 -3.33
C ASP A 32 -4.61 -7.84 -4.71
N ASP A 33 -4.40 -7.06 -5.78
CA ASP A 33 -4.43 -7.55 -7.17
C ASP A 33 -3.17 -8.34 -7.55
N CYS A 34 -2.02 -7.80 -7.14
CA CYS A 34 -0.72 -8.42 -7.39
C CYS A 34 -0.34 -9.45 -6.29
N GLU A 35 -1.04 -9.45 -5.14
CA GLU A 35 -0.67 -10.17 -3.91
C GLU A 35 0.79 -9.92 -3.47
N LEU A 36 1.31 -8.72 -3.74
CA LEU A 36 2.69 -8.32 -3.50
C LEU A 36 2.83 -7.34 -2.34
N ALA A 37 3.85 -7.55 -1.54
CA ALA A 37 4.25 -6.71 -0.43
C ALA A 37 5.24 -5.62 -0.86
N PHE A 38 5.02 -4.38 -0.43
CA PHE A 38 5.90 -3.23 -0.71
C PHE A 38 6.22 -2.47 0.57
N ASP A 39 7.46 -2.01 0.71
CA ASP A 39 7.89 -1.21 1.85
C ASP A 39 7.42 0.26 1.74
N ASP A 40 7.83 1.14 2.67
CA ASP A 40 7.46 2.56 2.66
C ASP A 40 8.18 3.39 1.58
N ASP A 41 9.24 2.87 0.97
CA ASP A 41 9.85 3.43 -0.24
C ASP A 41 9.08 2.97 -1.49
N GLY A 42 8.53 1.75 -1.46
CA GLY A 42 7.80 1.15 -2.58
C GLY A 42 8.60 0.07 -3.29
N GLU A 43 9.72 -0.36 -2.70
CA GLU A 43 10.42 -1.57 -3.09
C GLU A 43 9.64 -2.81 -2.68
N ARG A 44 9.74 -3.85 -3.51
CA ARG A 44 9.09 -5.13 -3.25
C ARG A 44 9.81 -5.86 -2.12
N LEU A 45 9.05 -6.20 -1.09
CA LEU A 45 9.50 -7.10 -0.03
C LEU A 45 9.34 -8.54 -0.53
N THR A 46 10.47 -9.22 -0.72
CA THR A 46 10.53 -10.62 -1.19
C THR A 46 10.55 -11.62 -0.05
#